data_AF-A0A200IET9-F1
#
_entry.id   AF-A0A200IET9-F1
#
_cell.length_a   1.000
_cell.length_b   1.000
_cell.length_c   1.000
_cell.angle_alpha   90.00
_cell.angle_beta   90.00
_cell.angle_gamma   90.00
#
_symmetry.space_group_name_H-M   'P 1'
#
loop_
_entity.id
_entity.type
_entity.pdbx_description
1 polymer ?
#
loop_
_entity_poly.entity_id
_entity_poly.type
_entity_poly.pdbx_seq_one_letter_code
_entity_poly.pdbx_strand_id
1 'polypeptide(L)'
;MDYERFARLQARFADEKLLTKDGVYRLRLSGKAQFELAFIKTGPCGESVYQPLIKGTFAEKEAIPTYLLDLAAQPMTQISQRTSENEAVLDKALVELMEKCEQAVAVNEAAQEATR
;
A
#
# COMPACT_ATOMS: atom_id res chain seq x y z
N MET A 1 -14.68 8.49 2.93
CA MET A 1 -13.71 9.21 2.10
C MET A 1 -12.36 8.52 2.23
N ASP A 2 -11.72 8.16 1.11
CA ASP A 2 -10.49 7.37 1.12
C ASP A 2 -9.33 8.12 1.75
N TYR A 3 -9.22 9.43 1.52
CA TYR A 3 -8.19 10.23 2.16
C TYR A 3 -8.16 10.07 3.68
N GLU A 4 -9.32 10.08 4.34
CA GLU A 4 -9.41 9.90 5.79
C GLU A 4 -9.04 8.48 6.21
N ARG A 5 -9.37 7.48 5.38
CA ARG A 5 -8.98 6.08 5.59
C ARG A 5 -7.46 5.92 5.55
N PHE A 6 -6.82 6.50 4.54
CA PHE A 6 -5.37 6.57 4.41
C PHE A 6 -4.71 7.33 5.56
N ALA A 7 -5.23 8.48 5.96
CA ALA A 7 -4.70 9.27 7.08
C ALA A 7 -4.77 8.50 8.41
N ARG A 8 -5.88 7.80 8.68
CA ARG A 8 -6.03 6.95 9.86
C ARG A 8 -5.02 5.79 9.86
N LEU A 9 -4.79 5.16 8.71
CA LEU A 9 -3.77 4.14 8.56
C LEU A 9 -2.37 4.70 8.83
N GLN A 10 -2.01 5.81 8.18
CA GLN A 10 -0.67 6.40 8.31
C GLN A 10 -0.34 6.79 9.76
N ALA A 11 -1.34 7.20 10.55
CA ALA A 11 -1.15 7.51 11.97
C ALA A 11 -0.72 6.31 12.83
N ARG A 12 -0.85 5.07 12.33
CA ARG A 12 -0.39 3.84 12.99
C ARG A 12 1.01 3.41 12.55
N PHE A 13 1.61 4.13 11.60
CA PHE A 13 2.93 3.82 11.04
C PHE A 13 4.00 4.65 11.76
N ALA A 14 5.17 4.06 11.98
CA ALA A 14 6.36 4.77 12.47
C ALA A 14 7.29 5.05 11.27
N ASP A 15 7.68 6.31 11.07
CA ASP A 15 8.50 6.73 9.92
C ASP A 15 7.95 6.20 8.58
N GLU A 16 6.64 6.37 8.36
CA GLU A 16 5.92 5.92 7.17
C GLU A 16 5.89 4.40 6.97
N LYS A 17 6.33 3.61 7.96
CA LYS A 17 6.46 2.15 7.87
C LYS A 17 5.69 1.43 8.96
N LEU A 18 5.16 0.27 8.60
CA LEU A 18 4.63 -0.73 9.51
C LEU A 18 5.39 -2.03 9.26
N LEU A 19 6.18 -2.44 10.24
CA LEU A 19 6.91 -3.70 10.20
C LEU A 19 5.98 -4.84 10.61
N THR A 20 5.96 -5.90 9.83
CA THR A 20 5.23 -7.12 10.12
C THR A 20 6.17 -8.32 10.02
N LYS A 21 5.71 -9.48 10.47
CA LYS A 21 6.45 -10.74 10.30
C LYS A 21 6.65 -11.12 8.82
N ASP A 22 5.77 -10.65 7.94
CA ASP A 22 5.72 -11.07 6.53
C ASP A 22 6.41 -10.08 5.60
N GLY A 23 6.69 -8.86 6.07
CA GLY A 23 7.31 -7.80 5.29
C GLY A 23 7.08 -6.43 5.90
N VAL A 24 7.26 -5.39 5.09
CA VAL A 24 7.08 -3.99 5.52
C VAL A 24 6.03 -3.33 4.66
N TYR A 25 4.97 -2.82 5.28
CA TYR A 25 4.11 -1.86 4.61
C TYR A 25 4.75 -0.48 4.68
N ARG A 26 4.72 0.25 3.58
CA ARG A 26 5.10 1.66 3.53
C ARG A 26 3.93 2.48 3.01
N LEU A 27 3.54 3.50 3.77
CA LEU A 27 2.47 4.42 3.40
C LEU A 27 2.95 5.85 3.48
N ARG A 28 2.94 6.53 2.33
CA ARG A 28 3.29 7.95 2.20
C ARG A 28 2.13 8.73 1.66
N LEU A 29 1.84 9.83 2.33
CA LEU A 29 0.97 10.89 1.84
C LEU A 29 1.87 12.10 1.58
N SER A 30 1.89 12.62 0.35
CA SER A 30 2.81 13.70 -0.03
C SER A 30 2.16 14.70 -0.99
N GLY A 31 2.68 15.94 -0.98
CA GLY A 31 2.35 16.98 -1.94
C GLY A 31 0.85 17.33 -2.06
N LYS A 32 0.43 17.74 -3.27
CA LYS A 32 -0.95 18.12 -3.65
C LYS A 32 -1.89 16.90 -3.73
N ALA A 33 -2.06 16.19 -2.62
CA ALA A 33 -2.95 15.03 -2.50
C ALA A 33 -2.50 13.80 -3.30
N GLN A 34 -1.23 13.40 -3.18
CA GLN A 34 -0.72 12.14 -3.73
C GLN A 34 -0.58 11.08 -2.63
N PHE A 35 -0.68 9.81 -3.01
CA PHE A 35 -0.40 8.69 -2.12
C PHE A 35 0.54 7.68 -2.77
N GLU A 36 1.31 7.02 -1.91
CA GLU A 36 2.06 5.81 -2.22
C GLU A 36 1.78 4.78 -1.13
N LEU A 37 1.28 3.61 -1.50
CA LEU A 37 1.11 2.47 -0.61
C LEU A 37 1.86 1.28 -1.20
N ALA A 38 2.71 0.65 -0.40
CA ALA A 38 3.52 -0.48 -0.83
C ALA A 38 3.58 -1.56 0.24
N PHE A 39 3.63 -2.81 -0.21
CA PHE A 39 4.13 -3.92 0.58
C PHE A 39 5.47 -4.37 0.02
N ILE A 40 6.48 -4.46 0.89
CA ILE A 40 7.87 -4.70 0.53
C ILE A 40 8.36 -5.94 1.27
N LYS A 41 8.92 -6.88 0.53
CA LYS A 41 9.69 -8.00 1.09
C LYS A 41 11.17 -7.84 0.79
N THR A 42 12.00 -8.34 1.69
CA THR A 42 13.43 -8.50 1.42
C THR A 42 13.64 -9.71 0.53
N GLY A 43 14.25 -9.49 -0.63
CA GLY A 43 14.62 -10.55 -1.55
C GLY A 43 15.85 -11.34 -1.07
N PRO A 44 16.20 -12.44 -1.77
CA PRO A 44 17.31 -13.32 -1.38
C PRO A 44 18.67 -12.62 -1.32
N CYS A 45 18.85 -11.52 -2.06
CA CYS A 45 20.09 -10.75 -2.12
C CYS A 45 20.01 -9.46 -1.28
N GLY A 46 19.01 -9.33 -0.39
CA GLY A 46 18.81 -8.14 0.44
C GLY A 46 18.11 -6.98 -0.27
N GLU A 47 17.68 -7.17 -1.52
CA GLU A 47 16.95 -6.17 -2.30
C GLU A 47 15.52 -5.97 -1.78
N SER A 48 14.96 -4.79 -2.02
CA SER A 48 13.54 -4.52 -1.73
C SER A 48 12.68 -4.95 -2.92
N VAL A 49 11.81 -5.94 -2.71
CA VAL A 49 10.89 -6.46 -3.72
C VAL A 49 9.48 -5.93 -3.43
N TYR A 50 8.93 -5.10 -4.33
CA TYR A 50 7.58 -4.56 -4.23
C TYR A 50 6.52 -5.60 -4.63
N GLN A 51 5.56 -5.85 -3.74
CA GLN A 51 4.57 -6.93 -3.88
C GLN A 51 3.20 -6.60 -3.24
N PRO A 52 2.42 -5.62 -3.72
CA PRO A 52 2.72 -4.64 -4.76
C PRO A 52 3.08 -3.24 -4.23
N LEU A 53 3.44 -2.33 -5.14
CA LEU A 53 3.55 -0.88 -4.98
C LEU A 53 2.46 -0.19 -5.80
N ILE A 54 1.65 0.65 -5.16
CA ILE A 54 0.57 1.41 -5.77
C ILE A 54 0.76 2.90 -5.49
N LYS A 55 0.57 3.72 -6.52
CA LYS A 55 0.58 5.18 -6.40
C LYS A 55 -0.64 5.79 -7.06
N GLY A 56 -1.03 6.95 -6.58
CA GLY A 56 -2.15 7.69 -7.15
C GLY A 56 -2.31 9.07 -6.56
N THR A 57 -3.47 9.65 -6.86
CA THR A 57 -3.88 10.97 -6.39
C THR A 57 -5.24 10.90 -5.74
N PHE A 58 -5.55 11.83 -4.85
CA PHE A 58 -6.92 12.00 -4.38
C PHE A 58 -7.67 13.01 -5.24
N ALA A 59 -8.81 12.61 -5.79
CA ALA A 59 -9.78 13.49 -6.44
C ALA A 59 -11.04 13.51 -5.58
N GLU A 60 -11.49 14.69 -5.13
CA GLU A 60 -12.67 14.82 -4.25
C GLU A 60 -12.66 13.89 -3.00
N LYS A 61 -11.45 13.58 -2.51
CA LYS A 61 -11.14 12.65 -1.40
C LYS A 61 -11.33 11.16 -1.71
N GLU A 62 -11.56 10.77 -2.96
CA GLU A 62 -11.46 9.41 -3.47
C GLU A 62 -10.03 9.13 -3.93
N ALA A 63 -9.53 7.92 -3.68
CA ALA A 63 -8.19 7.52 -4.10
C ALA A 63 -8.24 7.01 -5.55
N ILE A 64 -7.58 7.72 -6.46
CA ILE A 64 -7.48 7.35 -7.87
C ILE A 64 -6.09 6.75 -8.14
N PRO A 65 -5.94 5.42 -8.21
CA PRO A 65 -4.66 4.79 -8.50
C PRO A 65 -4.28 4.98 -9.97
N THR A 66 -3.02 5.35 -10.19
CA THR A 66 -2.46 5.63 -11.52
C THR A 66 -1.26 4.75 -11.87
N TYR A 67 -0.71 4.05 -10.89
CA TYR A 67 0.49 3.23 -11.03
C TYR A 67 0.38 1.96 -10.20
N LEU A 68 0.83 0.84 -10.77
CA LEU A 68 0.99 -0.45 -10.10
C LEU A 68 2.30 -1.09 -10.51
N LEU A 69 3.06 -1.59 -9.54
CA LEU A 69 4.19 -2.48 -9.74
C LEU A 69 4.11 -3.67 -8.78
N ASP A 70 4.02 -4.87 -9.33
CA ASP A 70 4.11 -6.12 -8.60
C ASP A 70 5.18 -7.01 -9.22
N LEU A 71 6.31 -7.13 -8.52
CA LEU A 71 7.45 -7.94 -8.93
C LEU A 71 7.29 -9.43 -8.57
N ALA A 72 6.29 -9.80 -7.76
CA ALA A 72 6.00 -11.20 -7.42
C ALA A 72 4.87 -11.81 -8.25
N ALA A 73 4.04 -11.00 -8.90
CA ALA A 73 3.05 -11.48 -9.85
C ALA A 73 3.73 -12.29 -10.98
N GLN A 74 3.03 -13.31 -11.51
CA GLN A 74 3.50 -14.14 -12.62
C GLN A 74 2.43 -14.18 -13.73
N PRO A 75 2.65 -13.47 -14.86
CA PRO A 75 3.79 -12.59 -15.16
C PRO A 75 3.84 -11.35 -14.25
N MET A 76 5.02 -10.72 -14.14
CA MET A 76 5.17 -9.48 -13.38
C MET A 76 4.20 -8.43 -13.91
N THR A 77 3.57 -7.70 -12.99
CA THR A 77 2.56 -6.70 -13.35
C THR A 77 3.15 -5.30 -13.20
N GLN A 78 3.16 -4.55 -14.29
CA GLN A 78 3.54 -3.14 -14.27
C GLN A 78 2.55 -2.32 -15.09
N ILE A 79 1.89 -1.37 -14.44
CA ILE A 79 1.03 -0.36 -15.06
C ILE A 79 1.62 0.99 -14.72
N SER A 80 2.13 1.70 -15.73
CA SER A 80 2.78 3.00 -15.53
C SER A 80 1.80 4.17 -15.56
N GLN A 81 0.61 4.00 -16.15
CA GLN A 81 -0.44 5.01 -16.28
C GLN A 81 -1.84 4.36 -16.30
N ARG A 82 -2.84 5.05 -15.74
CA ARG A 82 -4.25 4.63 -15.79
C ARG A 82 -4.85 4.86 -17.18
N THR A 83 -5.54 3.86 -17.71
CA THR A 83 -6.35 3.91 -18.93
C THR A 83 -7.70 3.22 -18.68
N SER A 84 -8.66 3.38 -19.60
CA SER A 84 -9.96 2.68 -19.52
C SER A 84 -9.83 1.15 -19.57
N GLU A 85 -8.72 0.61 -20.06
CA GLU A 85 -8.50 -0.83 -20.17
C GLU A 85 -7.95 -1.44 -18.87
N ASN A 86 -7.26 -0.63 -18.05
CA ASN A 86 -6.53 -1.12 -16.88
C ASN A 86 -7.03 -0.56 -15.55
N GLU A 87 -7.99 0.36 -15.57
CA GLU A 87 -8.52 1.01 -14.38
C GLU A 87 -9.07 0.03 -13.34
N ALA A 88 -9.84 -0.98 -13.77
CA ALA A 88 -10.41 -1.98 -12.87
C ALA A 88 -9.32 -2.82 -12.18
N VAL A 89 -8.18 -3.06 -12.85
CA VAL A 89 -7.03 -3.78 -12.27
C VAL A 89 -6.36 -2.92 -11.20
N LEU A 90 -6.17 -1.63 -11.47
CA LEU A 90 -5.61 -0.67 -10.51
C LEU A 90 -6.50 -0.53 -9.27
N ASP A 91 -7.80 -0.38 -9.47
CA ASP A 91 -8.78 -0.20 -8.37
C ASP A 91 -8.84 -1.45 -7.49
N LYS A 92 -8.89 -2.63 -8.12
CA LYS A 92 -8.84 -3.91 -7.39
C LYS A 92 -7.54 -4.06 -6.60
N ALA A 93 -6.40 -3.80 -7.22
CA ALA A 93 -5.11 -3.92 -6.54
C ALA A 93 -5.00 -2.95 -5.34
N LEU A 94 -5.55 -1.74 -5.48
CA LEU A 94 -5.59 -0.75 -4.40
C LEU A 94 -6.43 -1.25 -3.23
N VAL A 95 -7.66 -1.72 -3.49
CA VAL A 95 -8.56 -2.26 -2.46
C VAL A 95 -7.90 -3.43 -1.73
N GLU A 96 -7.37 -4.41 -2.46
CA GLU A 96 -6.72 -5.58 -1.86
C GLU A 96 -5.50 -5.21 -1.01
N LEU A 97 -4.68 -4.27 -1.46
CA LEU A 97 -3.51 -3.83 -0.70
C LEU A 97 -3.92 -3.06 0.56
N MET A 98 -4.95 -2.21 0.47
CA MET A 98 -5.49 -1.49 1.63
C MET A 98 -6.06 -2.43 2.68
N GLU A 99 -6.85 -3.42 2.28
CA GLU A 99 -7.43 -4.40 3.22
C GLU A 99 -6.35 -5.22 3.93
N LYS A 100 -5.32 -5.68 3.19
CA LYS A 100 -4.18 -6.39 3.79
C LYS A 100 -3.41 -5.51 4.76
N CYS A 101 -3.25 -4.22 4.43
CA CYS A 101 -2.61 -3.23 5.28
C CYS A 101 -3.40 -3.00 6.58
N GLU A 102 -4.71 -2.83 6.50
CA GLU A 102 -5.59 -2.68 7.67
C GLU A 102 -5.55 -3.91 8.57
N GLN A 103 -5.60 -5.10 7.99
CA GLN A 103 -5.49 -6.35 8.75
C GLN A 103 -4.14 -6.45 9.46
N ALA A 104 -3.06 -6.01 8.81
CA ALA A 104 -1.73 -6.01 9.41
C ALA A 104 -1.62 -5.02 10.58
N VAL A 105 -2.23 -3.84 10.48
CA VAL A 105 -2.33 -2.86 11.58
C VAL A 105 -3.04 -3.48 12.77
N ALA A 106 -4.22 -4.08 12.55
CA ALA A 106 -5.00 -4.70 13.64
C ALA A 106 -4.23 -5.81 14.37
N VAL A 107 -3.51 -6.65 13.61
CA VAL A 107 -2.66 -7.71 14.19
C VAL A 107 -1.48 -7.13 14.98
N ASN A 108 -0.84 -6.07 14.47
CA ASN A 108 0.28 -5.43 15.16
C ASN A 108 -0.17 -4.81 16.50
N GLU A 109 -1.32 -4.14 16.51
CA GLU A 109 -1.91 -3.53 17.71
C GLU A 109 -2.26 -4.59 18.77
N ALA A 110 -2.93 -5.68 18.36
CA ALA A 110 -3.25 -6.78 19.27
C ALA A 110 -1.99 -7.43 19.88
N ALA A 111 -0.90 -7.54 19.12
CA ALA A 111 0.37 -8.07 19.63
C ALA A 111 1.03 -7.13 20.65
N GLN A 112 0.90 -5.80 20.46
CA GLN A 112 1.41 -4.81 21.41
C GLN A 112 0.61 -4.78 22.71
N GLU A 113 -0.71 -4.97 22.65
CA GLU A 113 -1.57 -5.06 23.85
C GLU A 113 -1.30 -6.32 24.67
N ALA A 114 -1.05 -7.46 24.03
CA ALA A 114 -0.73 -8.72 24.72
C ALA A 114 0.65 -8.71 25.44
N THR A 115 1.50 -7.72 25.14
CA THR A 115 2.85 -7.59 25.72
C THR A 115 2.91 -6.50 26.81
N ARG A 116 1.79 -5.82 27.11
CA ARG A 116 1.64 -4.86 28.21
C ARG A 116 1.04 -5.51 29.44
#